data_AF-A0A265Q789-F1
#
_entry.id   AF-A0A265Q789-F1
#
_cell.length_a   1.000
_cell.length_b   1.000
_cell.length_c   1.000
_cell.angle_alpha   90.00
_cell.angle_beta   90.00
_cell.angle_gamma   90.00
#
_symmetry.space_group_name_H-M   'P 1'
#
loop_
_entity.id
_entity.type
_entity.pdbx_description
1 polymer ?
#
loop_
_entity_poly.entity_id
_entity_poly.type
_entity_poly.pdbx_seq_one_letter_code
_entity_poly.pdbx_strand_id
1 'polypeptide(L)'
;MKLNLDKNLINLNGSPFNEKLSDILANILAMSTVGKPAKMMTWAVNLTNDGEIEIDDNEADFISELIENSPNIANIAKAQIINEIEKLKK
;
A
#
# COMPACT_ATOMS: atom_id res chain seq x y z
N MET A 1 6.63 -11.88 -4.95
CA MET A 1 5.20 -12.00 -4.55
C MET A 1 4.40 -10.87 -5.20
N LYS A 2 3.09 -11.07 -5.35
CA LYS A 2 2.18 -10.11 -6.01
C LYS A 2 1.24 -9.48 -4.98
N LEU A 3 1.40 -8.19 -4.71
CA LEU A 3 0.54 -7.42 -3.81
C LEU A 3 -0.59 -6.77 -4.62
N ASN A 4 -1.81 -7.31 -4.50
CA ASN A 4 -2.99 -6.76 -5.15
C ASN A 4 -3.87 -6.00 -4.14
N LEU A 5 -4.01 -4.70 -4.38
CA LEU A 5 -4.76 -3.74 -3.59
C LEU A 5 -5.90 -3.09 -4.38
N ASP A 6 -6.35 -3.71 -5.49
CA ASP A 6 -7.51 -3.24 -6.28
C ASP A 6 -8.82 -3.55 -5.54
N LYS A 7 -8.96 -2.98 -4.35
CA LYS A 7 -10.09 -3.13 -3.46
C LYS A 7 -10.29 -1.87 -2.65
N ASN A 8 -11.55 -1.62 -2.29
CA ASN A 8 -11.90 -0.45 -1.50
C ASN A 8 -11.39 -0.58 -0.07
N LEU A 9 -11.03 0.55 0.52
CA LEU A 9 -10.85 0.68 1.97
C LEU A 9 -12.17 0.32 2.67
N ILE A 10 -12.11 -0.55 3.65
CA ILE A 10 -13.28 -0.96 4.43
C ILE A 10 -13.35 -0.13 5.72
N ASN A 11 -14.54 0.33 6.09
CA ASN A 11 -14.76 1.05 7.34
C ASN A 11 -14.93 0.09 8.54
N LEU A 12 -15.13 0.64 9.74
CA LEU A 12 -15.29 -0.17 10.97
C LEU A 12 -16.54 -1.06 11.00
N ASN A 13 -17.54 -0.78 10.16
CA ASN A 13 -18.77 -1.58 10.08
C ASN A 13 -18.79 -2.56 8.90
N GLY A 14 -17.68 -2.67 8.17
CA GLY A 14 -17.56 -3.56 7.00
C GLY A 14 -18.03 -2.96 5.67
N SER A 15 -18.54 -1.72 5.66
CA SER A 15 -18.93 -1.05 4.42
C SER A 15 -17.71 -0.42 3.72
N PRO A 16 -17.67 -0.38 2.38
CA PRO A 16 -16.57 0.24 1.65
C PRO A 16 -16.65 1.78 1.71
N PHE A 17 -15.49 2.42 1.81
CA PHE A 17 -15.30 3.81 1.41
C PHE A 17 -15.14 3.91 -0.11
N ASN A 18 -15.40 5.10 -0.66
CA ASN A 18 -15.12 5.41 -2.07
C ASN A 18 -13.64 5.81 -2.26
N GLU A 19 -12.74 4.95 -1.80
CA GLU A 19 -11.29 5.13 -1.85
C GLU A 19 -10.64 3.74 -1.93
N LYS A 20 -9.71 3.53 -2.86
CA LYS A 20 -9.02 2.24 -3.03
C LYS A 20 -7.75 2.17 -2.19
N LEU A 21 -7.42 0.98 -1.70
CA LEU A 21 -6.15 0.73 -1.01
C LEU A 21 -4.95 0.98 -1.93
N SER A 22 -5.07 0.65 -3.22
CA SER A 22 -4.03 0.90 -4.21
C SER A 22 -3.70 2.39 -4.35
N ASP A 23 -4.71 3.26 -4.40
CA ASP A 23 -4.53 4.71 -4.52
C ASP A 23 -3.88 5.30 -3.25
N ILE A 24 -4.27 4.80 -2.07
CA ILE A 24 -3.66 5.21 -0.80
C ILE A 24 -2.17 4.85 -0.79
N LEU A 25 -1.82 3.61 -1.13
CA LEU A 25 -0.41 3.20 -1.16
C LEU A 25 0.38 3.94 -2.27
N ALA A 26 -0.23 4.15 -3.44
CA ALA A 26 0.39 4.91 -4.52
C ALA A 26 0.77 6.33 -4.06
N ASN A 27 -0.13 7.02 -3.37
CA ASN A 27 0.12 8.34 -2.82
C ASN A 27 1.23 8.33 -1.76
N ILE A 28 1.24 7.34 -0.86
CA ILE A 28 2.32 7.18 0.13
C ILE A 28 3.67 7.05 -0.57
N LEU A 29 3.78 6.17 -1.58
CA LEU A 29 5.01 5.94 -2.31
C LEU A 29 5.46 7.17 -3.10
N ALA A 30 4.54 7.84 -3.79
CA ALA A 30 4.83 9.02 -4.59
C ALA A 30 5.27 10.23 -3.73
N MET A 31 4.74 10.35 -2.52
CA MET A 31 5.07 11.44 -1.59
C MET A 31 6.21 11.09 -0.62
N SER A 32 6.66 9.83 -0.61
CA SER A 32 7.73 9.37 0.27
C SER A 32 9.04 10.10 -0.03
N THR A 33 9.72 10.55 1.03
CA THR A 33 11.09 11.09 0.97
C THR A 33 12.15 10.02 1.23
N VAL A 34 11.75 8.76 1.42
CA VAL A 34 12.62 7.61 1.66
C VAL A 34 12.39 6.52 0.61
N GLY A 35 13.42 5.70 0.37
CA GLY A 35 13.42 4.66 -0.66
C GLY A 35 14.06 5.10 -1.98
N LYS A 36 14.10 4.21 -2.97
CA LYS A 36 14.68 4.48 -4.30
C LYS A 36 13.66 5.24 -5.17
N PRO A 37 13.86 6.53 -5.53
CA PRO A 37 12.81 7.35 -6.15
C PRO A 37 12.21 6.75 -7.41
N ALA A 38 13.04 6.22 -8.32
CA ALA A 38 12.56 5.60 -9.55
C ALA A 38 11.63 4.39 -9.26
N LYS A 39 11.99 3.55 -8.28
CA LYS A 39 11.21 2.37 -7.93
C LYS A 39 9.90 2.75 -7.22
N MET A 40 9.95 3.72 -6.31
CA MET A 40 8.74 4.23 -5.63
C MET A 40 7.75 4.80 -6.64
N MET A 41 8.22 5.57 -7.62
CA MET A 41 7.37 6.12 -8.68
C MET A 41 6.81 5.05 -9.61
N THR A 42 7.62 4.05 -10.01
CA THR A 42 7.12 2.91 -10.82
C THR A 42 6.00 2.17 -10.09
N TRP A 43 6.19 1.86 -8.80
CA TRP A 43 5.16 1.21 -8.02
C TRP A 43 3.92 2.07 -7.83
N ALA A 44 4.06 3.38 -7.59
CA ALA A 44 2.93 4.29 -7.48
C ALA A 44 2.09 4.29 -8.77
N VAL A 45 2.74 4.39 -9.93
CA VAL A 45 2.05 4.34 -11.24
C VAL A 45 1.35 3.00 -11.47
N ASN A 46 2.02 1.88 -11.17
CA ASN A 46 1.43 0.55 -11.33
C ASN A 46 0.24 0.33 -10.38
N LEU A 47 0.32 0.80 -9.13
CA LEU A 47 -0.81 0.74 -8.21
C LEU A 47 -2.00 1.57 -8.69
N THR A 48 -1.77 2.77 -9.22
CA THR A 48 -2.85 3.62 -9.74
C THR A 48 -3.51 3.00 -10.99
N ASN A 49 -2.73 2.39 -11.88
CA ASN A 49 -3.25 1.85 -13.15
C ASN A 49 -3.81 0.43 -13.02
N ASP A 50 -3.08 -0.44 -12.32
CA ASP A 50 -3.32 -1.89 -12.30
C ASP A 50 -3.79 -2.38 -10.92
N GLY A 51 -3.69 -1.53 -9.89
CA GLY A 51 -4.07 -1.87 -8.52
C GLY A 51 -3.09 -2.83 -7.82
N GLU A 52 -1.95 -3.14 -8.44
CA GLU A 52 -1.04 -4.19 -7.97
C GLU A 52 0.43 -3.94 -8.31
N ILE A 53 1.31 -4.53 -7.51
CA ILE A 53 2.76 -4.50 -7.72
C ILE A 53 3.42 -5.85 -7.39
N GLU A 54 4.56 -6.10 -8.03
CA GLU A 54 5.46 -7.18 -7.64
C GLU A 54 6.50 -6.66 -6.64
N ILE A 55 6.65 -7.40 -5.54
CA ILE A 55 7.58 -7.12 -4.44
C ILE A 55 8.26 -8.42 -3.98
N ASP A 56 9.41 -8.36 -3.33
CA ASP A 56 10.00 -9.48 -2.59
C ASP A 56 9.76 -9.37 -1.06
N ASP A 57 10.31 -10.30 -0.27
CA ASP A 57 10.13 -10.31 1.19
C ASP A 57 10.71 -9.06 1.87
N ASN A 58 11.90 -8.62 1.44
CA ASN A 58 12.54 -7.42 2.00
C ASN A 58 11.75 -6.16 1.63
N GLU A 59 11.20 -6.14 0.43
CA GLU A 59 10.36 -5.05 -0.06
C GLU A 59 9.02 -5.00 0.66
N ALA A 60 8.44 -6.16 0.98
CA ALA A 60 7.27 -6.26 1.83
C ALA A 60 7.52 -5.71 3.24
N ASP A 61 8.67 -6.02 3.86
CA ASP A 61 9.10 -5.43 5.14
C ASP A 61 9.26 -3.90 5.04
N PHE A 62 9.98 -3.42 4.03
CA PHE A 62 10.19 -1.99 3.79
C PHE A 62 8.87 -1.24 3.60
N ILE A 63 7.96 -1.76 2.78
CA ILE A 63 6.66 -1.11 2.53
C ILE A 63 5.83 -1.07 3.82
N SER A 64 5.85 -2.14 4.62
CA SER A 64 5.14 -2.19 5.90
C SER A 64 5.64 -1.12 6.86
N GLU A 65 6.97 -1.00 7.02
CA GLU A 65 7.60 0.03 7.84
C GLU A 65 7.30 1.45 7.33
N LEU A 66 7.33 1.65 6.00
CA LEU A 66 6.98 2.93 5.39
C LEU A 66 5.55 3.34 5.70
N ILE A 67 4.58 2.43 5.55
CA ILE A 67 3.16 2.69 5.82
C ILE A 67 2.94 3.00 7.30
N GLU A 68 3.56 2.23 8.18
CA GLU A 68 3.42 2.39 9.63
C GLU A 68 3.89 3.79 10.07
N ASN A 69 5.01 4.24 9.52
CA ASN A 69 5.60 5.55 9.78
C ASN A 69 5.03 6.70 8.95
N SER A 70 4.11 6.44 8.01
CA SER A 70 3.53 7.49 7.15
C SER A 70 2.64 8.44 7.98
N PRO A 71 3.01 9.72 8.14
CA PRO A 71 2.17 10.67 8.86
C PRO A 71 0.91 10.98 8.05
N ASN A 72 -0.16 11.39 8.73
CA ASN A 72 -1.44 11.82 8.12
C ASN A 72 -2.24 10.74 7.37
N ILE A 73 -1.81 9.46 7.41
CA ILE A 73 -2.62 8.34 6.94
C ILE A 73 -3.36 7.72 8.13
N ALA A 74 -4.67 7.50 7.98
CA ALA A 74 -5.49 6.91 9.04
C ALA A 74 -5.08 5.46 9.33
N ASN A 75 -5.10 5.06 10.61
CA ASN A 75 -4.73 3.70 11.03
C ASN A 75 -5.56 2.60 10.35
N ILE A 76 -6.83 2.88 10.03
CA ILE A 76 -7.70 1.91 9.34
C ILE A 76 -7.17 1.55 7.95
N ALA A 77 -6.59 2.52 7.23
CA ALA A 77 -5.96 2.28 5.94
C ALA A 77 -4.63 1.55 6.10
N LYS A 78 -3.79 2.01 7.04
CA LYS A 78 -2.50 1.36 7.35
C LYS A 78 -2.68 -0.12 7.66
N ALA A 79 -3.57 -0.44 8.59
CA ALA A 79 -3.82 -1.80 9.03
C ALA A 79 -4.30 -2.72 7.90
N GLN A 80 -5.15 -2.21 7.00
CA GLN A 80 -5.64 -2.99 5.87
C GLN A 80 -4.55 -3.28 4.84
N ILE A 81 -3.72 -2.29 4.50
CA ILE A 81 -2.61 -2.51 3.56
C ILE A 81 -1.58 -3.48 4.16
N ILE A 82 -1.20 -3.28 5.43
CA ILE A 82 -0.25 -4.16 6.14
C ILE A 82 -0.77 -5.60 6.20
N ASN A 83 -2.06 -5.81 6.52
CA ASN A 83 -2.66 -7.14 6.53
C ASN A 83 -2.60 -7.82 5.15
N GLU A 84 -2.80 -7.07 4.05
CA GLU A 84 -2.64 -7.63 2.70
C GLU A 84 -1.19 -8.03 2.41
N ILE A 85 -0.20 -7.30 2.92
CA ILE A 85 1.22 -7.64 2.81
C ILE A 85 1.54 -8.90 3.63
N GLU A 86 1.06 -8.98 4.88
CA GLU A 86 1.28 -10.13 5.76
C GLU A 86 0.72 -11.44 5.20
N LYS A 87 -0.41 -11.37 4.47
CA LYS A 87 -0.98 -12.54 3.78
C LYS A 87 -0.06 -13.13 2.73
N LEU A 88 0.87 -12.36 2.17
CA LEU A 88 1.81 -12.83 1.17
C LEU A 88 3.01 -13.57 1.76
N LYS A 89 3.26 -13.41 3.07
CA LYS A 89 4.36 -14.05 3.80
C LYS A 89 3.99 -15.40 4.45
N LYS A 90 2.71 -15.77 4.40
CA LYS A 90 2.19 -17.04 4.93
C LYS A 90 2.18 -18.10 3.85
#